data_AF-A0A8T4BV58-F1
#
_entry.id   AF-A0A8T4BV58-F1
#
_cell.length_a   1.000
_cell.length_b   1.000
_cell.length_c   1.000
_cell.angle_alpha   90.00
_cell.angle_beta   90.00
_cell.angle_gamma   90.00
#
_symmetry.space_group_name_H-M   'P 1'
#
loop_
_entity.id
_entity.type
_entity.pdbx_description
1 polymer ?
#
loop_
_entity_poly.entity_id
_entity_poly.type
_entity_poly.pdbx_seq_one_letter_code
_entity_poly.pdbx_strand_id
1 'polypeptide(L)'
;MEILFTCLTTNYNVMKKHWKENSVLKKDGKIGTNKPIGRNIYLGGLLVRFDWKKKKIISTKEISCPSGFDLKNNLIYVSSMRENKIYILDNNFRIQGEINNPYFNDLHSLNLSNRGILVTSTGLDAILEVDDKGKILFDWWATDNGFIKDQYGTPRKIDKSISHNNINYLTLFQTTHINSAIYSTDAEETIFASLFHQGNIISIDVKSKNIDILLKGMRNQHSIYPLASGEFIVSNTRSNEIFIFNINGKIIRKIGVDFGWIQDSIELSNENILVADSNNHKLVEIDYNGNEISVFNYPDNWRIYQVKETINY
;
A
#
# COMPACT_ATOMS: atom_id res chain seq x y z
N MET A 1 10.44 5.58 20.46
CA MET A 1 9.92 5.14 19.16
C MET A 1 8.43 5.37 19.17
N GLU A 2 8.03 6.37 18.42
CA GLU A 2 6.63 6.60 18.09
C GLU A 2 6.40 5.98 16.70
N ILE A 3 5.30 5.25 16.57
CA ILE A 3 4.87 4.62 15.33
C ILE A 3 3.58 5.30 14.91
N LEU A 4 3.48 5.64 13.63
CA LEU A 4 2.24 6.01 12.99
C LEU A 4 1.77 4.83 12.13
N PHE A 5 0.48 4.51 12.17
CA PHE A 5 -0.07 3.48 11.30
C PHE A 5 -1.50 3.78 10.89
N THR A 6 -1.89 3.22 9.76
CA THR A 6 -3.27 3.24 9.29
C THR A 6 -3.95 1.91 9.57
N CYS A 7 -5.19 1.96 10.04
CA CYS A 7 -6.11 0.83 10.01
C CYS A 7 -7.06 1.04 8.84
N LEU A 8 -6.93 0.21 7.79
CA LEU A 8 -7.84 0.24 6.62
C LEU A 8 -9.30 0.09 7.05
N THR A 9 -9.56 -0.67 8.09
CA THR A 9 -10.91 -0.84 8.61
C THR A 9 -10.84 -1.12 10.10
N THR A 10 -11.85 -0.62 10.82
CA THR A 10 -12.14 -0.98 12.21
C THR A 10 -13.36 -1.90 12.31
N ASN A 11 -13.90 -2.33 11.16
CA ASN A 11 -15.01 -3.27 11.02
C ASN A 11 -14.56 -4.47 10.16
N TYR A 12 -13.37 -4.99 10.42
CA TYR A 12 -12.74 -6.01 9.59
C TYR A 12 -13.57 -7.30 9.45
N ASN A 13 -14.39 -7.63 10.45
CA ASN A 13 -15.34 -8.75 10.36
C ASN A 13 -16.32 -8.63 9.19
N VAL A 14 -16.73 -7.41 8.83
CA VAL A 14 -17.60 -7.16 7.66
C VAL A 14 -16.85 -7.48 6.36
N MET A 15 -15.59 -7.07 6.25
CA MET A 15 -14.75 -7.40 5.09
C MET A 15 -14.42 -8.91 5.03
N LYS A 16 -14.08 -9.54 6.15
CA LYS A 16 -13.85 -11.00 6.25
C LYS A 16 -15.07 -11.77 5.76
N LYS A 17 -16.27 -11.42 6.21
CA LYS A 17 -17.52 -12.04 5.76
C LYS A 17 -17.70 -11.87 4.25
N HIS A 18 -17.56 -10.63 3.76
CA HIS A 18 -17.71 -10.34 2.35
C HIS A 18 -16.72 -11.13 1.47
N TRP A 19 -15.44 -11.22 1.85
CA TRP A 19 -14.43 -12.00 1.14
C TRP A 19 -14.72 -13.50 1.20
N LYS A 20 -15.11 -14.03 2.37
CA LYS A 20 -15.49 -15.44 2.49
C LYS A 20 -16.61 -15.82 1.52
N GLU A 21 -17.57 -14.93 1.31
CA GLU A 21 -18.74 -15.15 0.46
C GLU A 21 -18.47 -14.88 -1.04
N ASN A 22 -17.53 -13.98 -1.37
CA ASN A 22 -17.39 -13.44 -2.74
C ASN A 22 -15.98 -13.58 -3.34
N SER A 23 -15.03 -14.17 -2.62
CA SER A 23 -13.72 -14.51 -3.19
C SER A 23 -13.80 -15.73 -4.09
N VAL A 24 -13.96 -15.46 -5.38
CA VAL A 24 -14.00 -16.45 -6.46
C VAL A 24 -12.60 -16.63 -7.06
N LEU A 25 -12.39 -17.69 -7.85
CA LEU A 25 -11.10 -18.06 -8.46
C LEU A 25 -9.96 -18.45 -7.49
N LYS A 26 -10.25 -18.64 -6.19
CA LYS A 26 -9.25 -19.08 -5.20
C LYS A 26 -8.60 -20.43 -5.57
N LYS A 27 -9.35 -21.31 -6.23
CA LYS A 27 -8.86 -22.61 -6.73
C LYS A 27 -7.80 -22.44 -7.83
N ASP A 28 -7.85 -21.35 -8.58
CA ASP A 28 -6.90 -20.99 -9.63
C ASP A 28 -5.71 -20.18 -9.08
N GLY A 29 -5.58 -20.13 -7.75
CA GLY A 29 -4.52 -19.38 -7.05
C GLY A 29 -4.77 -17.87 -6.95
N LYS A 30 -5.80 -17.34 -7.61
CA LYS A 30 -6.13 -15.91 -7.68
C LYS A 30 -6.85 -15.43 -6.42
N ILE A 31 -6.59 -14.19 -6.02
CA ILE A 31 -7.18 -13.55 -4.83
C ILE A 31 -7.89 -12.27 -5.25
N GLY A 32 -9.07 -12.05 -4.70
CA GLY A 32 -9.86 -10.85 -4.93
C GLY A 32 -11.35 -11.15 -4.75
N THR A 33 -12.19 -10.19 -5.12
CA THR A 33 -13.64 -10.37 -5.23
C THR A 33 -14.13 -9.85 -6.58
N ASN A 34 -15.28 -10.36 -7.02
CA ASN A 34 -16.03 -9.86 -8.18
C ASN A 34 -17.38 -9.25 -7.79
N LYS A 35 -17.64 -9.06 -6.49
CA LYS A 35 -18.80 -8.32 -6.00
C LYS A 35 -18.38 -7.14 -5.15
N PRO A 36 -19.09 -6.01 -5.23
CA PRO A 36 -18.83 -4.87 -4.37
C PRO A 36 -19.28 -5.18 -2.94
N ILE A 37 -18.57 -4.66 -1.95
CA ILE A 37 -19.05 -4.63 -0.56
C ILE A 37 -20.18 -3.59 -0.37
N GLY A 38 -20.31 -2.63 -1.31
CA GLY A 38 -21.26 -1.53 -1.27
C GLY A 38 -20.64 -0.27 -0.65
N ARG A 39 -20.98 0.92 -1.18
CA ARG A 39 -20.46 2.21 -0.67
C ARG A 39 -21.12 2.68 0.63
N ASN A 40 -22.37 2.29 0.84
CA ASN A 40 -23.16 2.60 2.03
C ASN A 40 -22.74 1.79 3.26
N ILE A 41 -21.95 0.72 3.10
CA ILE A 41 -21.42 -0.05 4.24
C ILE A 41 -20.32 0.76 4.91
N TYR A 42 -20.46 0.99 6.21
CA TYR A 42 -19.45 1.66 7.02
C TYR A 42 -18.34 0.68 7.43
N LEU A 43 -17.13 0.89 6.91
CA LEU A 43 -15.96 0.09 7.25
C LEU A 43 -15.06 0.76 8.31
N GLY A 44 -15.38 2.00 8.69
CA GLY A 44 -14.54 2.82 9.55
C GLY A 44 -13.16 3.05 8.95
N GLY A 45 -12.15 3.07 9.83
CA GLY A 45 -10.77 3.34 9.48
C GLY A 45 -10.15 4.36 10.43
N LEU A 46 -8.86 4.21 10.70
CA LEU A 46 -8.14 5.07 11.65
C LEU A 46 -6.75 5.40 11.15
N LEU A 47 -6.33 6.64 11.36
CA LEU A 47 -4.93 6.99 11.53
C LEU A 47 -4.61 6.94 13.03
N VAL A 48 -3.54 6.27 13.41
CA VAL A 48 -3.19 6.01 14.81
C VAL A 48 -1.74 6.39 15.08
N ARG A 49 -1.54 7.26 16.08
CA ARG A 49 -0.23 7.53 16.68
C ARG A 49 -0.04 6.65 17.91
N PHE A 50 1.09 5.98 18.00
CA PHE A 50 1.32 4.91 18.98
C PHE A 50 2.72 4.98 19.61
N ASP A 51 2.78 4.92 20.94
CA ASP A 51 4.04 4.76 21.69
C ASP A 51 4.40 3.26 21.72
N TRP A 52 5.39 2.87 20.91
CA TRP A 52 5.80 1.45 20.81
C TRP A 52 6.41 0.91 22.11
N LYS A 53 7.12 1.75 22.85
CA LYS A 53 7.79 1.32 24.09
C LYS A 53 6.77 1.11 25.21
N LYS A 54 5.80 2.01 25.33
CA LYS A 54 4.73 1.91 26.34
C LYS A 54 3.55 1.04 25.89
N LYS A 55 3.51 0.64 24.62
CA LYS A 55 2.41 -0.08 23.98
C LYS A 55 1.07 0.65 24.13
N LYS A 56 1.06 1.97 23.92
CA LYS A 56 -0.11 2.82 24.15
C LYS A 56 -0.43 3.66 22.92
N ILE A 57 -1.73 3.71 22.60
CA ILE A 57 -2.26 4.68 21.64
C ILE A 57 -2.13 6.08 22.27
N ILE A 58 -1.52 7.00 21.53
CA ILE A 58 -1.36 8.41 21.91
C ILE A 58 -2.56 9.20 21.40
N SER A 59 -2.90 9.05 20.12
CA SER A 59 -4.03 9.72 19.49
C SER A 59 -4.54 8.93 18.30
N THR A 60 -5.79 9.18 17.92
CA THR A 60 -6.42 8.60 16.73
C THR A 60 -7.17 9.67 15.95
N LYS A 61 -7.34 9.43 14.66
CA LYS A 61 -8.22 10.20 13.78
C LYS A 61 -8.98 9.25 12.88
N GLU A 62 -10.30 9.37 12.89
CA GLU A 62 -11.12 8.65 11.93
C GLU A 62 -10.90 9.22 10.53
N ILE A 63 -10.57 8.32 9.60
CA ILE A 63 -10.48 8.55 8.17
C ILE A 63 -11.17 7.35 7.52
N SER A 64 -11.92 7.55 6.45
CA SER A 64 -12.60 6.45 5.77
C SER A 64 -11.56 5.59 5.04
N CYS A 65 -11.41 4.34 5.47
CA CYS A 65 -10.45 3.38 4.91
C CYS A 65 -9.07 3.97 4.54
N PRO A 66 -8.30 4.48 5.52
CA PRO A 66 -6.99 5.03 5.26
C PRO A 66 -6.05 3.90 4.85
N SER A 67 -5.35 4.10 3.74
CA SER A 67 -4.42 3.13 3.17
C SER A 67 -3.00 3.66 3.31
N GLY A 68 -2.39 4.07 2.20
CA GLY A 68 -1.08 4.70 2.13
C GLY A 68 -1.06 6.09 2.76
N PHE A 69 0.06 6.43 3.41
CA PHE A 69 0.34 7.73 3.97
C PHE A 69 1.85 8.02 3.95
N ASP A 70 2.16 9.31 4.05
CA ASP A 70 3.52 9.78 4.17
C ASP A 70 3.60 11.13 4.90
N LEU A 71 4.82 11.51 5.25
CA LEU A 71 5.12 12.56 6.22
C LEU A 71 6.14 13.54 5.63
N LYS A 72 5.86 14.85 5.72
CA LYS A 72 6.81 15.90 5.32
C LYS A 72 6.44 17.23 5.95
N ASN A 73 7.43 17.96 6.46
CA ASN A 73 7.29 19.31 7.01
C ASN A 73 6.21 19.39 8.10
N ASN A 74 6.19 18.46 9.06
CA ASN A 74 5.15 18.34 10.10
C ASN A 74 3.72 18.18 9.57
N LEU A 75 3.56 17.73 8.33
CA LEU A 75 2.28 17.37 7.73
C LEU A 75 2.22 15.88 7.46
N ILE A 76 1.01 15.35 7.54
CA ILE A 76 0.69 13.94 7.29
C ILE A 76 -0.26 13.91 6.09
N TYR A 77 0.15 13.22 5.04
CA TYR A 77 -0.66 12.99 3.84
C TYR A 77 -1.23 11.58 3.91
N VAL A 78 -2.54 11.43 3.88
CA VAL A 78 -3.20 10.12 4.04
C VAL A 78 -4.18 9.88 2.91
N SER A 79 -3.99 8.81 2.16
CA SER A 79 -4.95 8.33 1.18
C SER A 79 -6.19 7.78 1.89
N SER A 80 -7.36 8.33 1.57
CA SER A 80 -8.64 7.69 1.86
C SER A 80 -9.07 6.83 0.67
N MET A 81 -8.95 5.51 0.82
CA MET A 81 -9.21 4.55 -0.25
C MET A 81 -10.65 4.64 -0.77
N ARG A 82 -11.63 4.80 0.12
CA ARG A 82 -13.05 4.79 -0.28
C ARG A 82 -13.58 6.15 -0.70
N GLU A 83 -12.98 7.23 -0.22
CA GLU A 83 -13.34 8.59 -0.63
C GLU A 83 -12.55 9.05 -1.86
N ASN A 84 -11.53 8.30 -2.27
CA ASN A 84 -10.74 8.56 -3.48
C ASN A 84 -10.09 9.95 -3.47
N LYS A 85 -9.49 10.30 -2.34
CA LYS A 85 -8.80 11.57 -2.11
C LYS A 85 -7.70 11.43 -1.07
N ILE A 86 -6.86 12.45 -0.97
CA ILE A 86 -5.78 12.53 0.02
C ILE A 86 -6.15 13.61 1.03
N TYR A 87 -6.10 13.30 2.32
CA TYR A 87 -6.18 14.28 3.39
C TYR A 87 -4.79 14.78 3.76
N ILE A 88 -4.67 16.08 4.02
CA ILE A 88 -3.48 16.70 4.60
C ILE A 88 -3.82 17.05 6.05
N LEU A 89 -3.04 16.54 7.00
CA LEU A 89 -3.26 16.76 8.43
C LEU A 89 -2.03 17.39 9.07
N ASP A 90 -2.24 18.18 10.13
CA ASP A 90 -1.16 18.61 11.01
C ASP A 90 -0.76 17.50 12.00
N ASN A 91 0.29 17.76 12.79
CA ASN A 91 0.73 16.85 13.85
C ASN A 91 -0.31 16.57 14.95
N ASN A 92 -1.42 17.30 15.01
CA ASN A 92 -2.53 17.04 15.94
C ASN A 92 -3.72 16.34 15.24
N PHE A 93 -3.50 15.81 14.03
CA PHE A 93 -4.51 15.19 13.16
C PHE A 93 -5.69 16.11 12.80
N ARG A 94 -5.46 17.43 12.77
CA ARG A 94 -6.42 18.39 12.23
C ARG A 94 -6.23 18.50 10.74
N ILE A 95 -7.33 18.36 9.99
CA ILE A 95 -7.33 18.48 8.53
C ILE A 95 -6.95 19.92 8.16
N GLN A 96 -5.88 20.07 7.39
CA GLN A 96 -5.41 21.32 6.81
C GLN A 96 -5.88 21.49 5.36
N GLY A 97 -6.16 20.38 4.68
CA GLY A 97 -6.63 20.39 3.30
C GLY A 97 -6.93 19.00 2.76
N GLU A 98 -7.36 18.97 1.51
CA GLU A 98 -7.58 17.75 0.74
C GLU A 98 -7.12 17.92 -0.70
N ILE A 99 -6.66 16.82 -1.30
CA ILE A 99 -6.25 16.77 -2.70
C ILE A 99 -7.15 15.76 -3.41
N ASN A 100 -7.71 16.21 -4.53
CA ASN A 100 -8.62 15.43 -5.36
C ASN A 100 -8.10 15.38 -6.80
N ASN A 101 -8.32 14.25 -7.47
CA ASN A 101 -8.06 14.10 -8.89
C ASN A 101 -9.10 13.15 -9.51
N PRO A 102 -9.57 13.39 -10.75
CA PRO A 102 -10.55 12.53 -11.43
C PRO A 102 -10.13 11.06 -11.55
N TYR A 103 -8.83 10.76 -11.49
CA TYR A 103 -8.27 9.42 -11.62
C TYR A 103 -7.88 8.79 -10.28
N PHE A 104 -8.23 9.40 -9.15
CA PHE A 104 -8.12 8.70 -7.88
C PHE A 104 -9.23 7.65 -7.76
N ASN A 105 -8.82 6.38 -7.62
CA ASN A 105 -9.71 5.26 -7.41
C ASN A 105 -9.00 4.15 -6.63
N ASP A 106 -9.52 3.80 -5.47
CA ASP A 106 -9.00 2.71 -4.62
C ASP A 106 -7.51 2.93 -4.32
N LEU A 107 -7.17 4.12 -3.80
CA LEU A 107 -5.79 4.52 -3.54
C LEU A 107 -5.16 3.56 -2.53
N HIS A 108 -4.06 2.87 -2.87
CA HIS A 108 -3.41 1.91 -1.95
C HIS A 108 -2.10 2.41 -1.35
N SER A 109 -1.26 3.12 -2.10
CA SER A 109 -0.02 3.71 -1.58
C SER A 109 0.05 5.21 -1.84
N LEU A 110 0.83 5.89 -1.02
CA LEU A 110 1.18 7.29 -1.15
C LEU A 110 2.64 7.45 -0.72
N ASN A 111 3.45 8.06 -1.58
CA ASN A 111 4.83 8.45 -1.28
C ASN A 111 5.06 9.87 -1.78
N LEU A 112 5.65 10.71 -0.93
CA LEU A 112 6.01 12.07 -1.29
C LEU A 112 7.30 12.05 -2.11
N SER A 113 7.33 12.88 -3.13
CA SER A 113 8.50 13.10 -3.98
C SER A 113 8.98 14.55 -3.83
N ASN A 114 10.07 14.88 -4.53
CA ASN A 114 10.55 16.24 -4.69
C ASN A 114 9.61 17.08 -5.59
N ARG A 115 8.83 16.43 -6.47
CA ARG A 115 7.93 17.09 -7.41
C ARG A 115 6.48 17.15 -6.94
N GLY A 116 6.04 16.20 -6.12
CA GLY A 116 4.65 16.09 -5.69
C GLY A 116 4.38 14.85 -4.85
N ILE A 117 3.30 14.15 -5.20
CA ILE A 117 2.76 13.02 -4.45
C ILE A 117 2.52 11.86 -5.40
N LEU A 118 3.31 10.79 -5.27
CA LEU A 118 3.19 9.56 -6.04
C LEU A 118 2.18 8.62 -5.37
N VAL A 119 1.14 8.22 -6.10
CA VAL A 119 0.09 7.34 -5.61
C VAL A 119 -0.18 6.19 -6.56
N THR A 120 -0.60 5.06 -6.01
CA THR A 120 -1.21 3.98 -6.79
C THR A 120 -2.72 4.18 -6.81
N SER A 121 -3.27 4.44 -7.99
CA SER A 121 -4.72 4.38 -8.24
C SER A 121 -5.07 2.99 -8.72
N THR A 122 -5.09 2.07 -7.76
CA THR A 122 -5.13 0.62 -8.01
C THR A 122 -6.40 0.19 -8.71
N GLY A 123 -7.51 0.85 -8.39
CA GLY A 123 -8.77 0.64 -9.08
C GLY A 123 -8.63 0.85 -10.59
N LEU A 124 -7.73 1.72 -11.05
CA LEU A 124 -7.47 1.99 -12.47
C LEU A 124 -6.25 1.25 -13.04
N ASP A 125 -5.56 0.43 -12.25
CA ASP A 125 -4.21 -0.07 -12.59
C ASP A 125 -3.27 1.07 -13.03
N ALA A 126 -3.27 2.18 -12.28
CA ALA A 126 -2.48 3.36 -12.62
C ALA A 126 -1.57 3.81 -11.48
N ILE A 127 -0.45 4.41 -11.85
CA ILE A 127 0.44 5.16 -10.97
C ILE A 127 0.36 6.61 -11.41
N LEU A 128 0.09 7.50 -10.46
CA LEU A 128 -0.06 8.93 -10.72
C LEU A 128 0.86 9.69 -9.79
N GLU A 129 1.53 10.70 -10.32
CA GLU A 129 2.17 11.73 -9.51
C GLU A 129 1.38 13.02 -9.67
N VAL A 130 1.00 13.65 -8.58
CA VAL A 130 0.24 14.90 -8.59
C VAL A 130 0.90 15.99 -7.77
N ASP A 131 0.63 17.25 -8.11
CA ASP A 131 0.97 18.39 -7.25
C ASP A 131 0.00 18.54 -6.06
N ASP A 132 0.20 19.57 -5.25
CA ASP A 132 -0.62 19.92 -4.09
C ASP A 132 -2.06 20.34 -4.45
N LYS A 133 -2.35 20.57 -5.73
CA LYS A 133 -3.69 20.88 -6.27
C LYS A 133 -4.31 19.69 -6.98
N GLY A 134 -3.63 18.54 -7.00
CA GLY A 134 -4.10 17.34 -7.68
C GLY A 134 -3.90 17.36 -9.19
N LYS A 135 -3.09 18.27 -9.75
CA LYS A 135 -2.74 18.25 -11.16
C LYS A 135 -1.72 17.14 -11.41
N ILE A 136 -1.94 16.37 -12.47
CA ILE A 136 -1.04 15.27 -12.86
C ILE A 136 0.29 15.83 -13.37
N LEU A 137 1.37 15.37 -12.77
CA LEU A 137 2.76 15.62 -13.14
C LEU A 137 3.36 14.44 -13.93
N PHE A 138 2.94 13.22 -13.56
CA PHE A 138 3.31 11.98 -14.22
C PHE A 138 2.15 10.98 -14.15
N ASP A 139 2.01 10.15 -15.17
CA ASP A 139 1.08 9.04 -15.19
C ASP A 139 1.67 7.80 -15.85
N TRP A 140 1.34 6.64 -15.30
CA TRP A 140 1.62 5.35 -15.91
C TRP A 140 0.39 4.46 -15.75
N TRP A 141 0.00 3.80 -16.84
CA TRP A 141 -1.22 2.99 -16.91
C TRP A 141 -0.83 1.58 -17.33
N ALA A 142 -1.15 0.58 -16.52
CA ALA A 142 -0.78 -0.80 -16.83
C ALA A 142 -1.41 -1.27 -18.15
N THR A 143 -2.63 -0.83 -18.44
CA THR A 143 -3.34 -1.16 -19.69
C THR A 143 -2.67 -0.63 -20.95
N ASP A 144 -1.91 0.45 -20.84
CA ASP A 144 -1.17 1.04 -21.96
C ASP A 144 0.22 0.40 -22.11
N ASN A 145 0.65 -0.37 -21.10
CA ASN A 145 1.98 -0.94 -20.98
C ASN A 145 1.93 -2.48 -20.94
N GLY A 146 1.01 -3.07 -21.70
CA GLY A 146 0.95 -4.52 -21.96
C GLY A 146 0.10 -5.34 -20.99
N PHE A 147 -0.38 -4.77 -19.87
CA PHE A 147 -1.26 -5.46 -18.92
C PHE A 147 -2.73 -5.24 -19.29
N ILE A 148 -3.16 -5.87 -20.38
CA ILE A 148 -4.46 -5.59 -21.03
C ILE A 148 -5.61 -6.50 -20.60
N LYS A 149 -5.37 -7.53 -19.78
CA LYS A 149 -6.39 -8.51 -19.40
C LYS A 149 -6.59 -8.56 -17.89
N ASP A 150 -7.83 -8.68 -17.46
CA ASP A 150 -8.20 -8.90 -16.06
C ASP A 150 -7.98 -10.35 -15.61
N GLN A 151 -8.41 -10.68 -14.39
CA GLN A 151 -8.24 -12.01 -13.84
C GLN A 151 -9.14 -13.08 -14.49
N TYR A 152 -10.08 -12.70 -15.34
CA TYR A 152 -10.88 -13.61 -16.18
C TYR A 152 -10.33 -13.73 -17.60
N GLY A 153 -9.27 -12.98 -17.95
CA GLY A 153 -8.73 -12.91 -19.30
C GLY A 153 -9.48 -11.94 -20.21
N THR A 154 -10.41 -11.15 -19.66
CA THR A 154 -11.20 -10.15 -20.39
C THR A 154 -10.35 -8.92 -20.66
N PRO A 155 -10.35 -8.37 -21.88
CA PRO A 155 -9.69 -7.10 -22.15
C PRO A 155 -10.22 -5.98 -21.26
N ARG A 156 -9.32 -5.25 -20.61
CA ARG A 156 -9.63 -4.09 -19.78
C ARG A 156 -9.33 -2.80 -20.54
N LYS A 157 -10.29 -1.87 -20.56
CA LYS A 157 -10.11 -0.52 -21.10
C LYS A 157 -10.57 0.49 -20.06
N ILE A 158 -9.75 1.52 -19.83
CA ILE A 158 -10.08 2.64 -18.95
C ILE A 158 -10.44 3.86 -19.81
N ASP A 159 -11.59 4.45 -19.54
CA ASP A 159 -12.00 5.71 -20.17
C ASP A 159 -11.38 6.90 -19.45
N LYS A 160 -10.33 7.48 -20.01
CA LYS A 160 -9.64 8.63 -19.40
C LYS A 160 -10.37 9.96 -19.62
N SER A 161 -11.55 9.99 -20.22
CA SER A 161 -12.32 11.23 -20.40
C SER A 161 -13.26 11.57 -19.24
N ILE A 162 -13.43 10.64 -18.29
CA ILE A 162 -14.38 10.78 -17.17
C ILE A 162 -13.69 10.76 -15.81
N SER A 163 -14.41 11.23 -14.79
CA SER A 163 -14.03 11.02 -13.39
C SER A 163 -14.37 9.59 -12.95
N HIS A 164 -13.41 8.98 -12.26
CA HIS A 164 -13.48 7.62 -11.74
C HIS A 164 -13.74 7.57 -10.24
N ASN A 165 -13.74 8.69 -9.52
CA ASN A 165 -13.90 8.72 -8.06
C ASN A 165 -15.17 8.00 -7.59
N ASN A 166 -16.20 7.94 -8.44
CA ASN A 166 -17.48 7.28 -8.16
C ASN A 166 -17.70 5.98 -8.93
N ILE A 167 -16.67 5.36 -9.49
CA ILE A 167 -16.75 4.03 -10.12
C ILE A 167 -16.13 2.98 -9.20
N ASN A 168 -16.70 1.78 -9.15
CA ASN A 168 -16.16 0.70 -8.32
C ASN A 168 -15.48 -0.35 -9.20
N TYR A 169 -14.15 -0.44 -9.12
CA TYR A 169 -13.34 -1.39 -9.85
C TYR A 169 -12.90 -2.53 -8.94
N LEU A 170 -13.57 -3.66 -9.04
CA LEU A 170 -13.35 -4.79 -8.14
C LEU A 170 -12.05 -5.52 -8.48
N THR A 171 -11.36 -6.03 -7.46
CA THR A 171 -10.01 -6.62 -7.55
C THR A 171 -9.82 -7.60 -8.70
N LEU A 172 -10.81 -8.46 -8.99
CA LEU A 172 -10.69 -9.47 -10.07
C LEU A 172 -10.89 -8.90 -11.48
N PHE A 173 -11.47 -7.71 -11.61
CA PHE A 173 -11.59 -6.98 -12.88
C PHE A 173 -10.40 -6.06 -13.14
N GLN A 174 -9.42 -6.03 -12.23
CA GLN A 174 -8.16 -5.31 -12.40
C GLN A 174 -7.11 -6.22 -13.06
N THR A 175 -6.23 -5.62 -13.84
CA THR A 175 -5.20 -6.36 -14.58
C THR A 175 -4.02 -6.68 -13.67
N THR A 176 -3.57 -5.72 -12.87
CA THR A 176 -2.36 -5.84 -12.04
C THR A 176 -2.61 -5.70 -10.55
N HIS A 177 -3.56 -4.85 -10.14
CA HIS A 177 -3.78 -4.46 -8.76
C HIS A 177 -2.48 -3.92 -8.13
N ILE A 178 -2.02 -2.77 -8.63
CA ILE A 178 -0.77 -2.14 -8.18
C ILE A 178 -0.91 -1.72 -6.71
N ASN A 179 -0.15 -2.34 -5.81
CA ASN A 179 -0.25 -2.06 -4.37
C ASN A 179 0.61 -0.88 -3.90
N SER A 180 1.86 -0.83 -4.35
CA SER A 180 2.85 0.16 -3.97
C SER A 180 3.61 0.68 -5.20
N ALA A 181 3.98 1.96 -5.13
CA ALA A 181 4.92 2.61 -6.05
C ALA A 181 5.82 3.58 -5.27
N ILE A 182 7.13 3.52 -5.50
CA ILE A 182 8.15 4.42 -4.93
C ILE A 182 9.15 4.84 -6.00
N TYR A 183 9.77 6.00 -5.86
CA TYR A 183 11.00 6.28 -6.58
C TYR A 183 12.14 5.44 -6.02
N SER A 184 13.00 4.93 -6.90
CA SER A 184 14.14 4.11 -6.49
C SER A 184 15.32 4.96 -5.99
N THR A 185 15.38 6.24 -6.38
CA THR A 185 16.40 7.20 -5.96
C THR A 185 15.82 8.62 -5.92
N ASP A 186 16.52 9.53 -5.25
CA ASP A 186 16.15 10.97 -5.17
C ASP A 186 16.19 11.69 -6.52
N ALA A 187 16.87 11.11 -7.53
CA ALA A 187 16.87 11.64 -8.89
C ALA A 187 15.53 11.41 -9.60
N GLU A 188 14.67 10.53 -9.07
CA GLU A 188 13.31 10.27 -9.56
C GLU A 188 13.21 9.85 -11.03
N GLU A 189 14.23 9.15 -11.54
CA GLU A 189 14.27 8.68 -12.92
C GLU A 189 13.60 7.30 -13.08
N THR A 190 13.46 6.55 -12.00
CA THR A 190 12.89 5.19 -12.01
C THR A 190 11.92 5.00 -10.85
N ILE A 191 10.76 4.44 -11.16
CA ILE A 191 9.75 4.02 -10.17
C ILE A 191 9.80 2.51 -10.00
N PHE A 192 9.82 2.02 -8.78
CA PHE A 192 9.55 0.61 -8.47
C PHE A 192 8.08 0.43 -8.12
N ALA A 193 7.42 -0.55 -8.73
CA ALA A 193 6.01 -0.82 -8.50
C ALA A 193 5.73 -2.30 -8.26
N SER A 194 4.83 -2.59 -7.33
CA SER A 194 4.41 -3.96 -7.00
C SER A 194 3.13 -4.34 -7.75
N LEU A 195 3.18 -5.38 -8.56
CA LEU A 195 2.03 -5.89 -9.31
C LEU A 195 1.46 -7.14 -8.62
N PHE A 196 0.42 -6.96 -7.80
CA PHE A 196 -0.12 -7.99 -6.90
C PHE A 196 -0.56 -9.26 -7.62
N HIS A 197 -1.24 -9.12 -8.78
CA HIS A 197 -1.76 -10.27 -9.54
C HIS A 197 -0.67 -11.03 -10.29
N GLN A 198 0.42 -10.36 -10.65
CA GLN A 198 1.53 -10.97 -11.39
C GLN A 198 2.60 -11.56 -10.47
N GLY A 199 2.66 -11.12 -9.21
CA GLY A 199 3.73 -11.55 -8.30
C GLY A 199 5.08 -10.92 -8.65
N ASN A 200 5.08 -9.71 -9.21
CA ASN A 200 6.28 -9.02 -9.70
C ASN A 200 6.54 -7.68 -9.01
N ILE A 201 7.82 -7.33 -8.87
CA ILE A 201 8.25 -5.92 -8.78
C ILE A 201 8.76 -5.54 -10.16
N ILE A 202 8.28 -4.41 -10.69
CA ILE A 202 8.78 -3.83 -11.94
C ILE A 202 9.50 -2.52 -11.65
N SER A 203 10.51 -2.20 -12.46
CA SER A 203 10.99 -0.83 -12.63
C SER A 203 10.25 -0.19 -13.79
N ILE A 204 10.01 1.12 -13.69
CA ILE A 204 9.42 1.95 -14.73
C ILE A 204 10.37 3.13 -14.93
N ASP A 205 10.93 3.26 -16.13
CA ASP A 205 11.67 4.47 -16.51
C ASP A 205 10.69 5.63 -16.68
N VAL A 206 10.89 6.72 -15.95
CA VAL A 206 9.90 7.82 -15.85
C VAL A 206 9.74 8.56 -17.17
N LYS A 207 10.82 8.65 -17.96
CA LYS A 207 10.82 9.40 -19.21
C LYS A 207 10.16 8.63 -20.35
N SER A 208 10.53 7.36 -20.52
CA SER A 208 10.06 6.50 -21.61
C SER A 208 8.83 5.69 -21.26
N LYS A 209 8.52 5.53 -19.96
CA LYS A 209 7.48 4.66 -19.40
C LYS A 209 7.70 3.16 -19.65
N ASN A 210 8.85 2.78 -20.20
CA ASN A 210 9.26 1.39 -20.38
C ASN A 210 9.43 0.71 -19.04
N ILE A 211 9.20 -0.60 -19.04
CA ILE A 211 9.30 -1.42 -17.83
C ILE A 211 10.37 -2.50 -17.95
N ASP A 212 10.99 -2.83 -16.82
CA ASP A 212 11.72 -4.09 -16.64
C ASP A 212 11.17 -4.85 -15.44
N ILE A 213 11.23 -6.18 -15.48
CA ILE A 213 10.85 -7.02 -14.34
C ILE A 213 12.08 -7.18 -13.44
N LEU A 214 12.04 -6.54 -12.26
CA LEU A 214 13.11 -6.63 -11.26
C LEU A 214 13.01 -7.93 -10.45
N LEU A 215 11.81 -8.25 -9.98
CA LEU A 215 11.55 -9.45 -9.19
C LEU A 215 10.32 -10.17 -9.71
N LYS A 216 10.32 -11.49 -9.59
CA LYS A 216 9.23 -12.38 -10.00
C LYS A 216 8.95 -13.48 -8.98
N GLY A 217 7.76 -14.07 -9.06
CA GLY A 217 7.39 -15.25 -8.27
C GLY A 217 7.00 -14.97 -6.82
N MET A 218 6.71 -13.72 -6.48
CA MET A 218 6.09 -13.38 -5.20
C MET A 218 4.60 -13.76 -5.21
N ARG A 219 4.01 -13.81 -4.03
CA ARG A 219 2.60 -14.12 -3.83
C ARG A 219 1.93 -12.95 -3.13
N ASN A 220 1.23 -12.13 -3.93
CA ASN A 220 0.31 -11.10 -3.44
C ASN A 220 1.02 -10.00 -2.61
N GLN A 221 2.22 -9.60 -3.02
CA GLN A 221 3.06 -8.62 -2.36
C GLN A 221 2.42 -7.23 -2.22
N HIS A 222 2.76 -6.49 -1.16
CA HIS A 222 2.16 -5.20 -0.84
C HIS A 222 3.14 -4.04 -0.92
N SER A 223 3.91 -3.80 0.14
CA SER A 223 4.74 -2.61 0.25
C SER A 223 6.15 -2.79 -0.30
N ILE A 224 6.75 -1.66 -0.68
CA ILE A 224 8.15 -1.54 -1.06
C ILE A 224 8.66 -0.27 -0.38
N TYR A 225 9.78 -0.34 0.33
CA TYR A 225 10.44 0.84 0.89
C TYR A 225 11.96 0.77 0.73
N PRO A 226 12.63 1.92 0.62
CA PRO A 226 14.08 1.97 0.75
C PRO A 226 14.51 1.63 2.18
N LEU A 227 15.68 1.04 2.31
CA LEU A 227 16.41 0.84 3.56
C LEU A 227 17.54 1.86 3.69
N ALA A 228 18.00 2.13 4.90
CA ALA A 228 19.09 3.08 5.14
C ALA A 228 20.40 2.68 4.45
N SER A 229 20.59 1.37 4.23
CA SER A 229 21.73 0.78 3.54
C SER A 229 21.69 0.92 2.00
N GLY A 230 20.58 1.40 1.43
CA GLY A 230 20.39 1.57 -0.01
C GLY A 230 19.77 0.36 -0.72
N GLU A 231 19.49 -0.73 -0.01
CA GLU A 231 18.59 -1.79 -0.50
C GLU A 231 17.11 -1.41 -0.32
N PHE A 232 16.23 -2.33 -0.68
CA PHE A 232 14.79 -2.20 -0.58
C PHE A 232 14.20 -3.41 0.14
N ILE A 233 13.17 -3.17 0.94
CA ILE A 233 12.37 -4.18 1.61
C ILE A 233 11.01 -4.32 0.92
N VAL A 234 10.55 -5.55 0.73
CA VAL A 234 9.21 -5.86 0.19
C VAL A 234 8.54 -6.98 0.98
N SER A 235 7.25 -6.79 1.28
CA SER A 235 6.42 -7.81 1.90
C SER A 235 5.92 -8.84 0.87
N ASN A 236 6.49 -10.05 0.86
CA ASN A 236 5.99 -11.19 0.07
C ASN A 236 4.83 -11.88 0.82
N THR A 237 3.72 -11.17 0.86
CA THR A 237 2.61 -11.31 1.79
C THR A 237 2.11 -12.72 2.05
N ARG A 238 1.74 -13.47 1.01
CA ARG A 238 1.10 -14.80 1.17
C ARG A 238 2.12 -15.94 1.33
N SER A 239 3.39 -15.69 1.00
CA SER A 239 4.46 -16.62 1.30
C SER A 239 4.98 -16.49 2.72
N ASN A 240 4.53 -15.48 3.48
CA ASN A 240 5.06 -15.14 4.79
C ASN A 240 6.58 -14.94 4.77
N GLU A 241 7.05 -14.23 3.74
CA GLU A 241 8.45 -13.88 3.60
C GLU A 241 8.59 -12.37 3.45
N ILE A 242 9.70 -11.84 3.94
CA ILE A 242 10.16 -10.48 3.66
C ILE A 242 11.40 -10.61 2.78
N PHE A 243 11.40 -9.94 1.63
CA PHE A 243 12.57 -9.91 0.77
C PHE A 243 13.30 -8.58 0.93
N ILE A 244 14.62 -8.67 0.95
CA ILE A 244 15.51 -7.53 0.84
C ILE A 244 16.28 -7.68 -0.46
N PHE A 245 16.24 -6.66 -1.30
CA PHE A 245 16.84 -6.68 -2.62
C PHE A 245 17.55 -5.37 -2.94
N ASN A 246 18.59 -5.43 -3.76
CA ASN A 246 19.31 -4.23 -4.17
C ASN A 246 18.61 -3.54 -5.37
N ILE A 247 19.12 -2.37 -5.75
CA ILE A 247 18.60 -1.56 -6.87
C ILE A 247 18.46 -2.31 -8.21
N ASN A 248 19.27 -3.37 -8.42
CA ASN A 248 19.25 -4.16 -9.65
C ASN A 248 18.30 -5.37 -9.57
N GLY A 249 17.48 -5.48 -8.52
CA GLY A 249 16.56 -6.61 -8.34
C GLY A 249 17.24 -7.89 -7.83
N LYS A 250 18.49 -7.85 -7.37
CA LYS A 250 19.11 -9.02 -6.74
C LYS A 250 18.61 -9.16 -5.31
N ILE A 251 17.97 -10.28 -5.00
CA ILE A 251 17.59 -10.64 -3.63
C ILE A 251 18.87 -10.86 -2.81
N ILE A 252 19.05 -10.05 -1.78
CA ILE A 252 20.15 -10.10 -0.82
C ILE A 252 19.78 -10.99 0.36
N ARG A 253 18.51 -10.94 0.80
CA ARG A 253 18.01 -11.74 1.92
C ARG A 253 16.54 -12.10 1.73
N LYS A 254 16.17 -13.26 2.27
CA LYS A 254 14.79 -13.67 2.51
C LYS A 254 14.64 -14.00 3.99
N ILE A 255 13.64 -13.41 4.63
CA ILE A 255 13.33 -13.63 6.04
C ILE A 255 11.98 -14.34 6.08
N GLY A 256 11.98 -15.61 6.45
CA GLY A 256 10.76 -16.38 6.64
C GLY A 256 10.19 -16.15 8.03
N VAL A 257 8.87 -15.98 8.13
CA VAL A 257 8.15 -15.76 9.39
C VAL A 257 6.86 -16.60 9.40
N ASP A 258 6.38 -16.98 10.57
CA ASP A 258 5.10 -17.69 10.71
C ASP A 258 3.95 -16.71 10.97
N PHE A 259 3.62 -15.94 9.94
CA PHE A 259 2.57 -14.91 9.98
C PHE A 259 1.34 -15.30 9.15
N GLY A 260 0.22 -14.61 9.34
CA GLY A 260 -1.03 -14.93 8.65
C GLY A 260 -1.24 -14.14 7.37
N TRP A 261 -0.72 -12.91 7.31
CA TRP A 261 -0.72 -12.03 6.13
C TRP A 261 0.17 -10.82 6.40
N ILE A 262 1.36 -10.80 5.78
CA ILE A 262 2.29 -9.67 5.90
C ILE A 262 1.76 -8.51 5.05
N GLN A 263 1.04 -7.60 5.70
CA GLN A 263 0.46 -6.45 5.02
C GLN A 263 1.50 -5.37 4.76
N ASP A 264 2.40 -5.17 5.72
CA ASP A 264 3.45 -4.17 5.64
C ASP A 264 4.69 -4.57 6.44
N SER A 265 5.86 -4.08 6.04
CA SER A 265 7.15 -4.32 6.69
C SER A 265 8.08 -3.13 6.49
N ILE A 266 8.57 -2.54 7.58
CA ILE A 266 9.53 -1.42 7.57
C ILE A 266 10.74 -1.73 8.42
N GLU A 267 11.88 -1.15 8.07
CA GLU A 267 13.02 -1.07 8.98
C GLU A 267 12.82 0.07 9.99
N LEU A 268 13.17 -0.20 11.23
CA LEU A 268 13.14 0.74 12.35
C LEU A 268 14.53 1.36 12.56
N SER A 269 14.59 2.48 13.27
CA SER A 269 15.85 3.19 13.58
C SER A 269 16.85 2.37 14.39
N ASN A 270 16.41 1.26 15.01
CA ASN A 270 17.25 0.33 15.76
C ASN A 270 17.67 -0.89 14.91
N GLU A 271 17.49 -0.84 13.59
CA GLU A 271 17.83 -1.90 12.62
C GLU A 271 17.03 -3.20 12.79
N ASN A 272 15.93 -3.17 13.58
CA ASN A 272 14.94 -4.23 13.56
C ASN A 272 13.89 -3.97 12.48
N ILE A 273 13.07 -4.96 12.18
CA ILE A 273 11.98 -4.85 11.22
C ILE A 273 10.66 -4.85 11.97
N LEU A 274 9.80 -3.86 11.73
CA LEU A 274 8.43 -3.86 12.20
C LEU A 274 7.51 -4.40 11.12
N VAL A 275 6.69 -5.39 11.48
CA VAL A 275 5.83 -6.14 10.57
C VAL A 275 4.37 -6.04 10.99
N ALA A 276 3.49 -5.73 10.04
CA ALA A 276 2.05 -5.75 10.22
C ALA A 276 1.47 -7.11 9.80
N ASP A 277 1.34 -8.04 10.77
CA ASP A 277 0.71 -9.34 10.58
C ASP A 277 -0.82 -9.22 10.72
N SER A 278 -1.47 -8.92 9.61
CA SER A 278 -2.86 -8.45 9.58
C SER A 278 -3.90 -9.50 9.92
N ASN A 279 -3.64 -10.77 9.59
CA ASN A 279 -4.62 -11.83 9.86
C ASN A 279 -4.52 -12.37 11.28
N ASN A 280 -3.38 -12.16 11.96
CA ASN A 280 -3.18 -12.52 13.36
C ASN A 280 -3.34 -11.33 14.33
N HIS A 281 -3.73 -10.16 13.82
CA HIS A 281 -4.07 -8.99 14.63
C HIS A 281 -2.90 -8.46 15.50
N LYS A 282 -1.67 -8.54 14.97
CA LYS A 282 -0.47 -8.11 15.69
C LYS A 282 0.47 -7.26 14.86
N LEU A 283 1.12 -6.30 15.50
CA LEU A 283 2.37 -5.69 15.05
C LEU A 283 3.52 -6.42 15.73
N VAL A 284 4.53 -6.80 14.98
CA VAL A 284 5.66 -7.59 15.47
C VAL A 284 6.96 -6.93 15.07
N GLU A 285 7.80 -6.61 16.04
CA GLU A 285 9.20 -6.27 15.82
C GLU A 285 10.01 -7.56 15.78
N ILE A 286 10.76 -7.78 14.71
CA ILE A 286 11.64 -8.93 14.51
C ILE A 286 13.06 -8.48 14.22
N ASP A 287 14.03 -9.36 14.48
CA ASP A 287 15.38 -9.20 13.95
C ASP A 287 15.49 -9.71 12.49
N TYR A 288 16.67 -9.54 11.89
CA TYR A 288 16.99 -9.99 10.53
C TYR A 288 17.11 -11.51 10.35
N ASN A 289 16.99 -12.29 11.43
CA ASN A 289 16.88 -13.75 11.41
C ASN A 289 15.42 -14.22 11.52
N GLY A 290 14.47 -13.30 11.72
CA GLY A 290 13.06 -13.60 11.88
C GLY A 290 12.64 -13.89 13.33
N ASN A 291 13.51 -13.63 14.31
CA ASN A 291 13.17 -13.83 15.71
C ASN A 291 12.28 -12.69 16.21
N GLU A 292 11.17 -13.03 16.88
CA GLU A 292 10.30 -12.02 17.50
C GLU A 292 10.99 -11.35 18.70
N ILE A 293 11.06 -10.02 18.67
CA ILE A 293 11.66 -9.18 19.72
C ILE A 293 10.59 -8.52 20.58
N SER A 294 9.52 -8.01 19.95
CA SER A 294 8.43 -7.33 20.66
C SER A 294 7.13 -7.44 19.88
N VAL A 295 6.00 -7.49 20.59
CA VAL A 295 4.67 -7.66 19.98
C VAL A 295 3.69 -6.65 20.55
N PHE A 296 2.77 -6.20 19.71
CA PHE A 296 1.55 -5.50 20.12
C PHE A 296 0.34 -6.16 19.44
N ASN A 297 -0.57 -6.72 20.24
CA ASN A 297 -1.84 -7.24 19.76
C ASN A 297 -2.87 -6.09 19.74
N TYR A 298 -3.52 -5.89 18.60
CA TYR A 298 -4.57 -4.89 18.43
C TYR A 298 -5.96 -5.56 18.31
N PRO A 299 -7.06 -4.80 18.40
CA PRO A 299 -8.40 -5.37 18.30
C PRO A 299 -8.61 -6.19 17.02
N ASP A 300 -9.30 -7.32 17.12
CA ASP A 300 -9.49 -8.28 16.01
C ASP A 300 -10.37 -7.75 14.86
N ASN A 301 -11.13 -6.69 15.14
CA ASN A 301 -11.91 -5.94 14.17
C ASN A 301 -11.08 -4.87 13.43
N TRP A 302 -9.82 -4.66 13.80
CA TRP A 302 -8.92 -3.79 13.06
C TRP A 302 -8.15 -4.58 11.99
N ARG A 303 -7.89 -3.92 10.87
CA ARG A 303 -6.93 -4.37 9.85
C ARG A 303 -5.93 -3.25 9.61
N ILE A 304 -4.73 -3.37 10.17
CA ILE A 304 -3.63 -2.44 9.87
C ILE A 304 -3.28 -2.56 8.40
N TYR A 305 -2.92 -1.44 7.77
CA TYR A 305 -2.60 -1.35 6.34
C TYR A 305 -1.16 -0.91 6.09
N GLN A 306 -0.75 0.20 6.69
CA GLN A 306 0.61 0.72 6.58
C GLN A 306 1.14 1.14 7.95
N VAL A 307 2.43 1.00 8.16
CA VAL A 307 3.17 1.44 9.35
C VAL A 307 4.36 2.32 8.94
N LYS A 308 4.68 3.35 9.75
CA LYS A 308 5.93 4.14 9.66
C LYS A 308 6.43 4.49 11.05
N GLU A 309 7.74 4.48 11.24
CA GLU A 309 8.34 5.13 12.40
C GLU A 309 8.35 6.64 12.18
N THR A 310 7.93 7.41 13.18
CA THR A 310 7.96 8.87 13.10
C THR A 310 9.29 9.38 13.64
N ILE A 311 10.23 9.68 12.75
CA ILE A 311 11.51 10.31 13.09
C ILE A 311 11.50 11.72 12.48
N ASN A 312 11.41 12.77 13.32
CA ASN A 312 11.55 14.20 12.96
C ASN A 312 11.18 14.54 11.50
N TYR A 313 9.89 14.55 11.17
CA TYR A 313 9.36 14.75 9.81
C TYR A 313 8.75 16.14 9.57
#